data_AF-A0A662A0P0-F1
#
_entry.id   AF-A0A662A0P0-F1
#
_cell.length_a   1.000
_cell.length_b   1.000
_cell.length_c   1.000
_cell.angle_alpha   90.00
_cell.angle_beta   90.00
_cell.angle_gamma   90.00
#
_symmetry.space_group_name_H-M   'P 1'
#
loop_
_entity.id
_entity.type
_entity.pdbx_description
1 polymer ?
#
loop_
_entity_poly.entity_id
_entity_poly.type
_entity_poly.pdbx_seq_one_letter_code
_entity_poly.pdbx_strand_id
1 'polypeptide(L)'
;MIANITFNFSAIDEFAVTLAIVGYLTVFASLVLMFYIYSLIPKIIDISVRQKLRKRGKHKIAEKENLSIVGEENAAIAMALHLYFSESHDEESNILTIKNVPRSYTPWSSRIYNLNEYYRRP
;
A
#
# COMPACT_ATOMS: atom_id res chain seq x y z
N MET A 1 -42.18 35.92 6.74
CA MET A 1 -42.22 36.56 5.41
C MET A 1 -41.32 35.73 4.51
N ILE A 2 -41.90 34.82 3.74
CA ILE A 2 -41.16 33.82 2.98
C ILE A 2 -40.78 34.47 1.64
N ALA A 3 -39.49 34.53 1.33
CA ALA A 3 -39.02 35.08 0.07
C ALA A 3 -39.57 34.23 -1.10
N ASN A 4 -40.39 34.83 -1.93
CA ASN A 4 -40.88 34.21 -3.17
C ASN A 4 -39.70 34.13 -4.15
N ILE A 5 -39.10 32.95 -4.25
CA ILE A 5 -38.09 32.65 -5.27
C ILE A 5 -38.83 32.48 -6.60
N THR A 6 -38.85 33.53 -7.42
CA THR A 6 -39.37 33.49 -8.78
C THR A 6 -38.28 32.98 -9.72
N PHE A 7 -38.37 31.72 -10.14
CA PHE A 7 -37.49 31.15 -11.17
C PHE A 7 -37.86 31.73 -12.54
N ASN A 8 -36.99 32.56 -13.10
CA ASN A 8 -37.20 33.15 -14.41
C ASN A 8 -36.44 32.33 -15.48
N PHE A 9 -37.16 31.41 -16.12
CA PHE A 9 -36.60 30.50 -17.12
C PHE A 9 -36.22 31.20 -18.44
N SER A 10 -36.69 32.43 -18.69
CA SER A 10 -36.31 33.20 -19.89
C SER A 10 -34.90 33.80 -19.82
N ALA A 11 -34.28 33.84 -18.64
CA ALA A 11 -32.91 34.31 -18.46
C ALA A 11 -31.88 33.17 -18.53
N ILE A 12 -32.33 31.94 -18.79
CA ILE A 12 -31.44 30.78 -18.92
C ILE A 12 -30.81 30.81 -20.31
N ASP A 13 -29.50 31.05 -20.32
CA ASP A 13 -28.71 30.98 -21.55
C ASP A 13 -28.65 29.54 -22.09
N GLU A 14 -28.82 29.39 -23.40
CA GLU A 14 -28.82 28.09 -24.08
C GLU A 14 -27.50 27.33 -23.85
N PHE A 15 -26.42 28.09 -23.73
CA PHE A 15 -25.10 27.57 -23.39
C PHE A 15 -25.05 26.95 -21.99
N ALA A 16 -25.70 27.58 -21.00
CA ALA A 16 -25.71 27.09 -19.62
C ALA A 16 -26.45 25.75 -19.49
N VAL A 17 -27.55 25.57 -20.23
CA VAL A 17 -28.29 24.30 -20.29
C VAL A 17 -27.45 23.20 -20.90
N THR A 18 -26.79 23.50 -22.02
CA THR A 18 -25.95 22.54 -22.73
C THR A 18 -24.77 22.10 -21.86
N LEU A 19 -24.10 23.04 -21.19
CA LEU A 19 -22.99 22.76 -20.29
C LEU A 19 -23.42 21.90 -19.10
N ALA A 20 -24.58 22.17 -18.50
CA ALA A 20 -25.11 21.38 -17.41
C ALA A 20 -25.39 19.93 -17.85
N ILE A 21 -26.06 19.73 -19.00
CA ILE A 21 -26.38 18.40 -19.53
C ILE A 21 -25.09 17.61 -19.79
N VAL A 22 -24.11 18.21 -20.47
CA VAL A 22 -22.83 17.55 -20.75
C VAL A 22 -22.07 17.25 -19.45
N GLY A 23 -22.09 18.16 -18.48
CA GLY A 23 -21.47 17.96 -17.17
C GLY A 23 -22.06 16.76 -16.43
N TYR A 24 -23.39 16.65 -16.36
CA TYR A 24 -24.03 15.51 -15.70
C TYR A 24 -23.75 14.19 -16.44
N LEU A 25 -23.82 14.19 -17.78
CA LEU A 25 -23.55 13.00 -18.58
C LEU A 25 -22.10 12.51 -18.44
N THR A 26 -21.13 13.42 -18.43
CA THR A 26 -19.70 13.06 -18.30
C THR A 26 -19.38 12.49 -16.91
N VAL A 27 -19.94 13.05 -15.84
CA VAL A 27 -19.79 12.51 -14.48
C VAL A 27 -20.45 11.13 -14.38
N PHE A 28 -21.68 10.99 -14.88
CA PHE A 28 -22.38 9.71 -14.87
C PHE A 28 -21.63 8.64 -15.67
N ALA A 29 -21.15 8.98 -16.87
CA ALA A 29 -20.34 8.08 -17.70
C ALA A 29 -19.04 7.67 -16.99
N SER A 30 -18.37 8.61 -16.31
CA SER A 30 -17.14 8.35 -15.56
C SER A 30 -17.37 7.37 -14.41
N LEU A 31 -18.49 7.51 -13.68
CA LEU A 31 -18.87 6.60 -12.59
C LEU A 31 -19.16 5.19 -13.10
N VAL A 32 -19.92 5.07 -14.18
CA VAL A 32 -20.23 3.77 -14.81
C VAL A 32 -18.95 3.09 -15.30
N LEU A 33 -18.05 3.85 -15.95
CA LEU A 33 -16.77 3.36 -16.40
C LEU A 33 -15.91 2.85 -15.23
N MET A 34 -15.79 3.64 -14.17
CA MET A 34 -15.05 3.25 -12.95
C MET A 34 -15.62 1.99 -12.32
N PHE A 35 -16.95 1.88 -12.22
CA PHE A 35 -17.60 0.68 -11.70
C PHE A 35 -17.22 -0.57 -12.52
N TYR A 36 -17.18 -0.45 -13.84
CA TYR A 36 -16.80 -1.56 -14.72
C TYR A 36 -15.33 -1.97 -14.55
N ILE A 37 -14.43 -0.98 -14.45
CA ILE A 37 -12.99 -1.22 -14.19
C ILE A 37 -12.83 -1.97 -12.86
N TYR A 38 -13.43 -1.48 -11.77
CA TYR A 38 -13.33 -2.13 -10.46
C TYR A 38 -13.95 -3.52 -10.44
N SER A 39 -15.02 -3.76 -11.18
CA SER A 39 -15.63 -5.08 -11.30
C SER A 39 -14.78 -6.07 -12.11
N LEU A 40 -13.90 -5.58 -12.98
CA LEU A 40 -13.03 -6.41 -13.82
C LEU A 40 -11.73 -6.81 -13.11
N ILE A 41 -11.19 -5.94 -12.26
CA ILE A 41 -9.97 -6.20 -11.46
C ILE A 41 -10.01 -7.55 -10.71
N PRO A 42 -11.03 -7.89 -9.89
CA PRO A 42 -11.03 -9.16 -9.14
C PRO A 42 -11.04 -10.37 -10.08
N LYS A 43 -11.76 -10.29 -11.21
CA LYS A 43 -11.79 -11.36 -12.22
C LYS A 43 -10.41 -11.59 -12.83
N ILE A 44 -9.67 -10.52 -13.14
CA ILE A 44 -8.30 -10.62 -13.69
C ILE A 44 -7.36 -11.25 -12.66
N ILE A 45 -7.46 -10.84 -11.40
CA ILE A 45 -6.64 -11.38 -10.31
C ILE A 45 -6.92 -12.89 -10.13
N ASP A 46 -8.18 -13.30 -10.08
CA ASP A 46 -8.57 -14.70 -9.93
C ASP A 46 -8.02 -15.57 -11.07
N ILE A 47 -8.06 -15.09 -12.32
CA ILE A 47 -7.50 -15.79 -13.47
C ILE A 47 -5.98 -15.96 -13.30
N SER A 48 -5.27 -14.90 -12.91
CA SER A 48 -3.82 -14.93 -12.71
C SER A 48 -3.42 -15.89 -11.57
N VAL A 49 -4.17 -15.88 -10.46
CA VAL A 49 -3.99 -16.80 -9.33
C VAL A 49 -4.24 -18.24 -9.75
N ARG A 50 -5.35 -18.52 -10.45
CA ARG A 50 -5.65 -19.86 -11.01
C ARG A 50 -4.54 -20.35 -11.93
N GLN A 51 -4.02 -19.50 -12.82
CA GLN A 51 -2.91 -19.86 -13.70
C GLN A 51 -1.62 -20.18 -12.93
N LYS A 52 -1.27 -19.39 -11.91
CA LYS A 52 -0.12 -19.68 -11.03
C LYS A 52 -0.30 -20.99 -10.27
N LEU A 53 -1.50 -21.29 -9.78
CA LEU A 53 -1.80 -22.54 -9.08
C LEU A 53 -1.71 -23.77 -10.00
N ARG A 54 -2.22 -23.66 -11.23
CA ARG A 54 -2.08 -24.71 -12.26
C ARG A 54 -0.62 -24.97 -12.60
N LYS A 55 0.20 -23.93 -12.77
CA LYS A 55 1.65 -24.08 -13.01
C LYS A 55 2.40 -24.78 -11.88
N ARG A 56 1.90 -24.71 -10.65
CA ARG A 56 2.46 -25.39 -9.47
C ARG A 56 1.91 -26.81 -9.26
N GLY A 57 1.15 -27.36 -10.23
CA GLY A 57 0.58 -28.71 -10.17
C GLY A 57 -0.60 -28.88 -9.20
N LYS A 58 -1.10 -27.80 -8.59
CA LYS A 58 -2.20 -27.82 -7.61
C LYS A 58 -3.57 -27.69 -8.29
N HIS A 59 -3.87 -28.59 -9.23
CA HIS A 59 -5.08 -28.55 -10.06
C HIS A 59 -6.37 -28.61 -9.23
N LYS A 60 -6.44 -29.48 -8.21
CA LYS A 60 -7.60 -29.61 -7.32
C LYS A 60 -7.95 -28.33 -6.55
N ILE A 61 -6.98 -27.44 -6.33
CA ILE A 61 -7.19 -26.17 -5.62
C ILE A 61 -7.53 -25.06 -6.62
N ALA A 62 -6.91 -25.06 -7.81
CA ALA A 62 -7.19 -24.11 -8.88
C ALA A 62 -8.61 -24.24 -9.48
N GLU A 63 -9.19 -25.43 -9.37
CA GLU A 63 -10.53 -25.76 -9.87
C GLU A 63 -11.63 -25.54 -8.82
N LYS A 64 -11.27 -25.22 -7.56
CA LYS A 64 -12.28 -24.81 -6.58
C LYS A 64 -12.98 -23.54 -7.07
N GLU A 65 -14.29 -23.55 -6.93
CA GLU A 65 -15.17 -22.44 -7.35
C GLU A 65 -14.80 -21.14 -6.63
N ASN A 66 -14.48 -21.24 -5.34
CA ASN A 66 -14.08 -20.12 -4.49
C ASN A 66 -12.61 -20.26 -4.08
N LEU A 67 -11.75 -19.51 -4.77
CA LEU A 67 -10.35 -19.28 -4.40
C LEU A 67 -10.18 -18.03 -3.52
N SER A 68 -11.23 -17.21 -3.41
CA SER A 68 -11.26 -16.04 -2.57
C SER A 68 -11.32 -16.46 -1.10
N ILE A 69 -10.21 -16.24 -0.39
CA ILE A 69 -10.20 -16.27 1.07
C ILE A 69 -10.98 -15.05 1.56
N VAL A 70 -11.83 -15.22 2.58
CA VAL A 70 -12.65 -14.13 3.12
C VAL A 70 -11.72 -13.09 3.75
N GLY A 71 -12.01 -11.80 3.55
CA GLY A 71 -11.15 -10.71 4.02
C GLY A 71 -10.87 -10.75 5.53
N GLU A 72 -11.84 -11.24 6.31
CA GLU A 72 -11.74 -11.45 7.75
C GLU A 72 -10.64 -12.45 8.12
N GLU A 73 -10.57 -13.58 7.42
CA GLU A 73 -9.55 -14.61 7.64
C GLU A 73 -8.16 -14.07 7.31
N ASN A 74 -8.01 -13.36 6.20
CA ASN A 74 -6.75 -12.71 5.85
C ASN A 74 -6.33 -11.65 6.87
N ALA A 75 -7.26 -10.86 7.40
CA ALA A 75 -6.99 -9.86 8.42
C ALA A 75 -6.55 -10.51 9.74
N ALA A 76 -7.23 -11.59 10.16
CA ALA A 76 -6.86 -12.35 11.35
C ALA A 76 -5.46 -12.98 11.20
N ILE A 77 -5.15 -13.58 10.04
CA ILE A 77 -3.81 -14.13 9.75
C ILE A 77 -2.76 -13.01 9.77
N ALA A 78 -3.03 -11.87 9.13
CA ALA A 78 -2.11 -10.73 9.12
C ALA A 78 -1.87 -10.17 10.53
N MET A 79 -2.92 -10.07 11.35
CA MET A 79 -2.81 -9.64 12.75
C MET A 79 -2.01 -10.63 13.59
N ALA A 80 -2.24 -11.93 13.43
CA ALA A 80 -1.47 -12.97 14.13
C ALA A 80 0.02 -12.92 13.75
N LEU A 81 0.33 -12.75 12.46
CA LEU A 81 1.70 -12.57 11.98
C LEU A 81 2.31 -11.28 12.53
N HIS A 82 1.57 -10.17 12.51
CA HIS A 82 2.04 -8.89 13.05
C HIS A 82 2.39 -9.01 14.53
N LEU A 83 1.52 -9.62 15.33
CA LEU A 83 1.75 -9.85 16.76
C LEU A 83 2.99 -10.75 16.99
N TYR A 84 3.07 -11.87 16.27
CA TYR A 84 4.20 -12.80 16.37
C TYR A 84 5.55 -12.12 16.04
N PHE A 85 5.60 -11.31 14.98
CA PHE A 85 6.84 -10.61 14.63
C PHE A 85 7.11 -9.39 15.53
N SER A 86 6.08 -8.73 16.05
CA SER A 86 6.24 -7.62 17.00
C SER A 86 6.85 -8.07 18.32
N GLU A 87 6.54 -9.28 18.78
CA GLU A 87 7.09 -9.85 20.02
C GLU A 87 8.54 -10.30 19.87
N SER A 88 9.01 -10.57 18.64
CA SER A 88 10.37 -11.04 18.37
C SER A 88 11.41 -9.93 18.24
N HIS A 89 11.00 -8.65 18.26
CA HIS A 89 11.91 -7.51 18.24
C HIS A 89 12.03 -6.96 19.66
N ASP A 90 13.24 -6.91 20.22
CA ASP A 90 13.48 -6.23 21.49
C ASP A 90 13.00 -4.77 21.39
N GLU A 91 12.24 -4.27 22.37
CA GLU A 91 11.88 -2.86 22.42
C GLU A 91 13.15 -2.03 22.58
N GLU A 92 13.63 -1.49 21.46
CA GLU A 92 14.82 -0.65 21.45
C GLU A 92 14.51 0.60 22.26
N SER A 93 15.13 0.73 23.45
CA SER A 93 15.01 1.95 24.24
C SER A 93 15.56 3.10 23.42
N ASN A 94 14.68 3.97 22.92
CA ASN A 94 15.03 5.12 22.08
C ASN A 94 15.72 6.26 22.89
N ILE A 95 16.50 5.87 23.91
CA ILE A 95 17.31 6.74 24.75
C ILE A 95 18.77 6.44 24.41
N LEU A 96 19.30 7.21 23.45
CA LEU A 96 20.72 7.19 23.09
C LEU A 96 21.55 7.82 24.23
N THR A 97 21.93 7.01 25.23
CA THR A 97 22.82 7.47 26.32
C THR A 97 24.28 7.41 25.86
N ILE A 98 24.78 8.51 25.29
CA ILE A 98 26.19 8.63 24.88
C ILE A 98 27.04 8.88 26.14
N LYS A 99 27.61 7.82 26.71
CA LYS A 99 28.60 7.93 27.77
C LYS A 99 29.95 8.33 27.17
N ASN A 100 30.39 9.56 27.44
CA ASN A 100 31.74 10.01 27.09
C ASN A 100 32.76 9.32 28.00
N VAL A 101 33.25 8.15 27.57
CA VAL A 101 34.39 7.48 28.21
C VAL A 101 35.67 8.10 27.62
N PRO A 102 36.66 8.53 28.43
CA PRO A 102 37.97 8.89 27.89
C PRO A 102 38.49 7.67 27.12
N ARG A 103 38.91 7.89 25.85
CA ARG A 103 39.23 6.82 24.89
C ARG A 103 40.39 5.94 25.38
N SER A 104 40.11 4.94 26.21
CA SER A 104 41.04 3.84 26.47
C SER A 104 40.80 2.79 25.38
N TYR A 105 41.29 3.11 24.18
CA TYR A 105 41.40 2.22 23.01
C TYR A 105 40.11 1.51 22.54
N THR A 106 39.65 1.82 21.32
CA THR A 106 38.57 1.02 20.70
C THR A 106 39.17 -0.14 19.90
N PRO A 107 38.58 -1.35 19.93
CA PRO A 107 39.05 -2.50 19.16
C PRO A 107 38.94 -2.30 17.63
N TRP A 108 38.26 -1.25 17.17
CA TRP A 108 38.26 -0.84 15.77
C TRP A 108 39.44 0.08 15.43
N SER A 109 39.75 1.09 16.26
CA SER A 109 40.94 1.97 16.09
C SER A 109 42.26 1.24 16.31
N SER A 110 42.21 0.12 17.02
CA SER A 110 43.28 -0.84 17.26
C SER A 110 44.04 -1.30 16.02
N ARG A 111 43.31 -1.51 14.92
CA ARG A 111 43.86 -2.10 13.69
C ARG A 111 44.66 -1.12 12.86
N ILE A 112 44.58 0.18 13.14
CA ILE A 112 45.31 1.23 12.40
C ILE A 112 46.81 1.12 12.67
N TYR A 113 47.21 0.69 13.87
CA TYR A 113 48.63 0.58 14.26
C TYR A 113 49.35 -0.63 13.65
N ASN A 114 48.63 -1.67 13.19
CA ASN A 114 49.22 -2.83 12.51
C ASN A 114 49.42 -2.61 10.99
N LEU A 115 48.89 -1.53 10.43
CA LEU A 115 48.96 -1.27 8.98
C LEU A 115 50.28 -0.63 8.54
N ASN A 116 51.17 -0.27 9.47
CA ASN A 116 52.42 0.43 9.16
C ASN A 116 53.71 -0.38 9.43
N GLU A 117 53.62 -1.69 9.66
CA GLU A 117 54.78 -2.57 9.92
C GLU A 117 55.76 -2.61 8.72
N TYR A 118 55.27 -2.38 7.49
CA TYR A 118 56.12 -2.48 6.30
C TYR A 118 57.14 -1.35 6.14
N TYR A 119 56.96 -0.21 6.83
CA TYR A 119 57.90 0.93 6.80
C TYR A 119 58.84 0.96 8.02
N ARG A 120 58.94 -0.13 8.80
CA ARG A 120 59.88 -0.22 9.93
C ARG A 120 60.87 -1.36 9.71
N ARG A 121 61.80 -1.15 8.77
CA ARG A 121 63.09 -1.84 8.72
C ARG A 121 64.14 -0.99 9.45
N PRO A 122 65.20 -1.63 9.99
CA PRO A 122 65.77 -1.40 11.33
C PRO A 122 66.39 -0.01 11.55
#